data_AF-A0A919PU22-F1
#
_entry.id   AF-A0A919PU22-F1
#
_cell.length_a   1.000
_cell.length_b   1.000
_cell.length_c   1.000
_cell.angle_alpha   90.00
_cell.angle_beta   90.00
_cell.angle_gamma   90.00
#
_symmetry.space_group_name_H-M   'P 1'
#
loop_
_entity.id
_entity.type
_entity.pdbx_description
1 polymer ?
#
loop_
_entity_poly.entity_id
_entity_poly.type
_entity_poly.pdbx_seq_one_letter_code
_entity_poly.pdbx_strand_id
1 'polypeptide(L)'
;MRVVERYWSARIVGFRPVSRIVPYRIDGEVMCGTQPIPTQNAAYCPVGDFIAYDVNWSEDVYQKLGDAFVFYLLGHEYGHAIQQRLGINYQFTIYQELQADCFAGAYIGDSIKVGDFTLEDGDLDELKSGLFSVADPEGEPWFKEGAHGSAAERTGAFFDGYEQSLDACDMPSTYHG
;
A
#
# COMPACT_ATOMS: atom_id res chain seq x y z
N MET A 1 10.41 5.92 -6.43
CA MET A 1 10.62 6.38 -5.03
C MET A 1 10.47 7.88 -4.82
N ARG A 2 11.11 8.75 -5.61
CA ARG A 2 11.02 10.20 -5.35
C ARG A 2 9.59 10.77 -5.38
N VAL A 3 8.65 10.17 -6.12
CA VAL A 3 7.27 10.64 -6.23
C VAL A 3 6.49 10.44 -4.91
N VAL A 4 6.42 9.20 -4.40
CA VAL A 4 5.76 8.90 -3.11
C VAL A 4 6.38 9.66 -1.93
N GLU A 5 7.70 9.83 -1.92
CA GLU A 5 8.37 10.63 -0.90
C GLU A 5 7.98 12.11 -0.97
N ARG A 6 7.97 12.69 -2.18
CA ARG A 6 7.51 14.08 -2.38
C ARG A 6 6.06 14.24 -1.96
N TYR A 7 5.20 13.32 -2.37
CA TYR A 7 3.77 13.32 -2.05
C TYR A 7 3.54 13.47 -0.54
N TRP A 8 4.17 12.61 0.26
CA TRP A 8 4.03 12.63 1.72
C TRP A 8 4.79 13.77 2.39
N SER A 9 5.95 14.18 1.86
CA SER A 9 6.71 15.32 2.41
C SER A 9 5.95 16.65 2.33
N ALA A 10 5.06 16.79 1.34
CA ALA A 10 4.22 17.98 1.17
C ALA A 10 3.02 18.00 2.13
N ARG A 11 2.73 16.87 2.80
CA ARG A 11 1.50 16.64 3.57
C ARG A 11 1.74 16.41 5.05
N ILE A 12 2.89 15.88 5.43
CA ILE A 12 3.23 15.55 6.81
C ILE A 12 4.41 16.40 7.27
N VAL A 13 4.18 17.29 8.24
CA VAL A 13 5.25 18.09 8.84
C VAL A 13 6.24 17.17 9.55
N GLY A 14 7.53 17.33 9.25
CA GLY A 14 8.58 16.47 9.80
C GLY A 14 8.57 15.05 9.24
N PHE A 15 7.93 14.83 8.08
CA PHE A 15 7.93 13.57 7.37
C PHE A 15 9.33 12.99 7.22
N ARG A 16 9.44 11.68 7.48
CA ARG A 16 10.63 10.89 7.18
C ARG A 16 10.26 9.79 6.20
N PRO A 17 10.95 9.72 5.04
CA PRO A 17 10.83 8.59 4.12
C PRO A 17 11.08 7.26 4.82
N VAL A 18 10.61 6.16 4.22
CA VAL A 18 11.13 4.83 4.59
C VAL A 18 12.64 4.80 4.36
N SER A 19 13.38 4.17 5.26
CA SER A 19 14.84 4.22 5.23
C SER A 19 15.43 3.52 4.00
N ARG A 20 14.74 2.49 3.47
CA ARG A 20 15.14 1.77 2.25
C ARG A 20 14.02 0.89 1.69
N ILE A 21 14.16 0.51 0.42
CA ILE A 21 13.39 -0.57 -0.20
C ILE A 21 14.34 -1.75 -0.44
N VAL A 22 13.94 -2.96 -0.04
CA VAL A 22 14.76 -4.17 0.00
C VAL A 22 14.16 -5.24 -0.92
N PRO A 23 14.69 -5.44 -2.14
CA PRO A 23 14.31 -6.59 -2.95
C PRO A 23 14.80 -7.89 -2.30
N TYR A 24 14.00 -8.95 -2.37
CA TYR A 24 14.40 -10.31 -2.00
C TYR A 24 13.79 -11.34 -2.96
N ARG A 25 14.30 -12.57 -2.94
CA ARG A 25 13.88 -13.64 -3.87
C ARG A 25 13.61 -14.97 -3.18
N ILE A 26 14.06 -15.14 -1.94
CA ILE A 26 13.98 -16.41 -1.22
C ILE A 26 13.27 -16.19 0.13
N ASP A 27 12.45 -17.16 0.54
CA ASP A 27 11.79 -17.16 1.84
C ASP A 27 12.78 -16.90 2.98
N GLY A 28 12.51 -15.89 3.80
CA GLY A 28 13.34 -15.57 4.96
C GLY A 28 14.71 -14.98 4.63
N GLU A 29 14.98 -14.60 3.38
CA GLU A 29 16.17 -13.81 3.02
C GLU A 29 16.20 -12.46 3.76
N VAL A 30 15.02 -11.87 3.96
CA VAL A 30 14.84 -10.63 4.71
C VAL A 30 14.03 -10.90 5.97
N MET A 31 14.50 -10.34 7.08
CA MET A 31 13.88 -10.43 8.40
C MET A 31 13.28 -9.09 8.80
N CYS A 32 12.02 -9.07 9.23
CA CYS A 32 11.48 -7.95 10.00
C CYS A 32 11.63 -8.23 11.50
N GLY A 33 12.66 -7.63 12.11
CA GLY A 33 13.06 -7.99 13.48
C GLY A 33 13.53 -9.45 13.50
N THR A 34 12.78 -10.31 14.20
CA THR A 34 13.07 -11.76 14.27
C THR A 34 12.13 -12.60 13.39
N GLN A 35 11.21 -11.98 12.65
CA GLN A 35 10.26 -12.68 11.79
C GLN A 35 10.76 -12.70 10.35
N PRO A 36 10.81 -13.87 9.68
CA PRO A 36 11.14 -13.93 8.26
C PRO A 36 9.99 -13.35 7.43
N ILE A 37 10.33 -12.62 6.36
CA ILE A 37 9.35 -12.19 5.36
C ILE A 37 9.21 -13.31 4.31
N PRO A 38 8.00 -13.83 4.07
CA PRO A 38 7.76 -14.89 3.07
C PRO A 38 7.81 -14.33 1.64
N THR A 39 8.07 -15.19 0.67
CA THR A 39 7.87 -14.92 -0.77
C THR A 39 6.39 -14.69 -1.10
N GLN A 40 6.11 -14.25 -2.32
CA GLN A 40 4.77 -13.82 -2.76
C GLN A 40 4.19 -12.70 -1.90
N ASN A 41 5.05 -11.77 -1.50
CA ASN A 41 4.68 -10.72 -0.57
C ASN A 41 5.41 -9.39 -0.86
N ALA A 42 4.79 -8.31 -0.42
CA ALA A 42 5.45 -7.05 -0.11
C ALA A 42 5.11 -6.70 1.34
N ALA A 43 6.02 -6.03 2.05
CA ALA A 43 5.79 -5.71 3.46
C ALA A 43 6.60 -4.52 3.92
N TYR A 44 5.96 -3.57 4.58
CA TYR A 44 6.62 -2.58 5.41
C TYR A 44 6.98 -3.17 6.78
N CYS A 45 8.28 -3.12 7.10
CA CYS A 45 8.80 -3.52 8.39
C CYS A 45 8.97 -2.30 9.33
N PRO A 46 8.19 -2.17 10.41
CA PRO A 46 8.32 -1.04 11.34
C PRO A 46 9.60 -1.08 12.19
N VAL A 47 10.14 -2.27 12.48
CA VAL A 47 11.34 -2.44 13.34
C VAL A 47 12.61 -1.93 12.64
N GLY A 48 12.71 -2.16 11.33
CA GLY A 48 13.85 -1.75 10.52
C GLY A 48 13.59 -0.55 9.61
N ASP A 49 12.35 -0.02 9.61
CA ASP A 49 11.86 1.04 8.75
C ASP A 49 12.22 0.85 7.26
N PHE A 50 11.79 -0.28 6.69
CA PHE A 50 12.01 -0.57 5.28
C PHE A 50 10.81 -1.25 4.65
N ILE A 51 10.67 -1.11 3.34
CA ILE A 51 9.72 -1.91 2.55
C ILE A 51 10.53 -3.04 1.92
N ALA A 52 10.09 -4.29 2.08
CA ALA A 52 10.64 -5.43 1.35
C ALA A 52 9.64 -5.91 0.31
N TYR A 53 10.12 -6.41 -0.83
CA TYR A 53 9.26 -7.00 -1.86
C TYR A 53 9.92 -8.20 -2.52
N ASP A 54 9.14 -9.26 -2.73
CA ASP A 54 9.57 -10.42 -3.51
C ASP A 54 9.64 -10.05 -4.99
N VAL A 55 10.85 -10.07 -5.53
CA VAL A 55 11.10 -9.68 -6.92
C VAL A 55 10.50 -10.69 -7.89
N ASN A 56 10.52 -12.00 -7.58
CA ASN A 56 9.96 -13.01 -8.48
C ASN A 56 8.45 -12.83 -8.61
N TRP A 57 7.77 -12.63 -7.48
CA TRP A 57 6.34 -12.37 -7.48
C TRP A 57 5.98 -11.03 -8.13
N SER A 58 6.76 -9.97 -7.88
CA SER A 58 6.51 -8.67 -8.50
C SER A 58 6.69 -8.71 -10.01
N GLU A 59 7.69 -9.46 -10.52
CA GLU A 59 7.87 -9.72 -11.94
C GLU A 59 6.69 -10.51 -12.52
N ASP A 60 6.23 -11.56 -11.83
CA ASP A 60 5.07 -12.36 -12.25
C ASP A 60 3.79 -11.53 -12.32
N VAL A 61 3.57 -10.69 -11.32
CA VAL A 61 2.40 -9.81 -11.26
C VAL A 61 2.47 -8.77 -12.37
N TYR A 62 3.63 -8.13 -12.58
CA TYR A 62 3.85 -7.20 -13.68
C TYR A 62 3.50 -7.84 -15.04
N GLN A 63 3.93 -9.09 -15.27
CA GLN A 63 3.64 -9.80 -16.53
C GLN A 63 2.17 -10.18 -16.70
N LYS A 64 1.44 -10.43 -15.60
CA LYS A 64 0.04 -10.90 -15.64
C LYS A 64 -0.98 -9.78 -15.60
N LEU A 65 -0.70 -8.76 -14.81
CA LEU A 65 -1.64 -7.69 -14.47
C LEU A 65 -1.23 -6.33 -15.04
N GLY A 66 0.05 -6.14 -15.37
CA GLY A 66 0.59 -4.86 -15.83
C GLY A 66 1.28 -4.06 -14.73
N ASP A 67 1.71 -2.85 -15.07
CA ASP A 67 2.64 -2.07 -14.26
C ASP A 67 1.94 -1.23 -13.19
N ALA A 68 0.69 -0.83 -13.42
CA ALA A 68 -0.10 -0.02 -12.50
C ALA A 68 -0.23 -0.68 -11.12
N PHE A 69 -0.36 -2.02 -11.08
CA PHE A 69 -0.45 -2.74 -9.82
C PHE A 69 0.86 -2.71 -9.00
N VAL A 70 2.03 -2.64 -9.65
CA VAL A 70 3.32 -2.52 -8.94
C VAL A 70 3.42 -1.17 -8.24
N PHE A 71 2.88 -0.10 -8.85
CA PHE A 71 2.78 1.21 -8.20
C PHE A 71 1.82 1.19 -7.01
N TYR A 72 0.71 0.47 -7.13
CA TYR A 72 -0.22 0.25 -6.03
C TYR A 72 0.43 -0.49 -4.87
N LEU A 73 1.13 -1.62 -5.10
CA LEU A 73 1.81 -2.37 -4.04
C LEU A 73 2.77 -1.48 -3.25
N LEU A 74 3.61 -0.72 -3.96
CA LEU A 74 4.51 0.21 -3.28
C LEU A 74 3.75 1.29 -2.50
N GLY A 75 2.67 1.84 -3.07
CA GLY A 75 1.82 2.83 -2.41
C GLY A 75 1.18 2.29 -1.14
N HIS A 76 0.70 1.06 -1.17
CA HIS A 76 0.10 0.34 -0.05
C HIS A 76 1.11 0.14 1.09
N GLU A 77 2.29 -0.40 0.79
CA GLU A 77 3.34 -0.57 1.80
C GLU A 77 3.82 0.77 2.37
N TYR A 78 3.85 1.81 1.54
CA TYR A 78 4.11 3.16 2.02
C TYR A 78 3.00 3.67 2.94
N GLY A 79 1.75 3.28 2.69
CA GLY A 79 0.60 3.53 3.54
C GLY A 79 0.81 2.99 4.96
N HIS A 80 1.29 1.76 5.11
CA HIS A 80 1.69 1.22 6.42
C HIS A 80 2.80 2.02 7.08
N ALA A 81 3.75 2.49 6.28
CA ALA A 81 4.76 3.39 6.75
C ALA A 81 4.13 4.68 7.33
N ILE A 82 3.19 5.30 6.62
CA ILE A 82 2.47 6.49 7.08
C ILE A 82 1.69 6.23 8.35
N GLN A 83 0.98 5.10 8.45
CA GLN A 83 0.28 4.71 9.67
C GLN A 83 1.24 4.67 10.86
N GLN A 84 2.42 4.06 10.71
CA GLN A 84 3.45 4.04 11.75
C GLN A 84 3.93 5.44 12.14
N ARG A 85 4.07 6.35 11.17
CA ARG A 85 4.55 7.73 11.40
C ARG A 85 3.49 8.59 12.11
N LEU A 86 2.22 8.32 11.84
CA LEU A 86 1.08 9.03 12.42
C LEU A 86 0.55 8.37 13.71
N GLY A 87 1.10 7.22 14.10
CA GLY A 87 0.64 6.46 15.27
C GLY A 87 -0.75 5.85 15.07
N ILE A 88 -1.14 5.59 13.82
CA ILE A 88 -2.41 4.94 13.49
C ILE A 88 -2.25 3.44 13.72
N ASN A 89 -3.07 2.91 14.62
CA ASN A 89 -3.08 1.50 14.97
C ASN A 89 -4.53 1.05 15.19
N TYR A 90 -5.03 0.23 14.28
CA TYR A 90 -6.35 -0.36 14.41
C TYR A 90 -6.31 -1.64 15.26
N GLN A 91 -7.42 -1.93 15.94
CA GLN A 91 -7.56 -3.17 16.69
C GLN A 91 -7.59 -4.40 15.76
N PHE A 92 -8.13 -4.25 14.55
CA PHE A 92 -8.29 -5.33 13.58
C PHE A 92 -7.48 -5.01 12.33
N THR A 93 -6.77 -6.01 11.80
CA THR A 93 -5.87 -5.85 10.65
C THR A 93 -6.60 -5.35 9.42
N ILE A 94 -7.84 -5.79 9.19
CA ILE A 94 -8.64 -5.35 8.04
C ILE A 94 -8.73 -3.82 7.93
N TYR A 95 -8.92 -3.08 9.03
CA TYR A 95 -8.99 -1.62 8.96
C TYR A 95 -7.63 -0.98 8.69
N GLN A 96 -6.55 -1.61 9.15
CA GLN A 96 -5.19 -1.19 8.83
C GLN A 96 -4.90 -1.35 7.33
N GLU A 97 -5.30 -2.48 6.76
CA GLU A 97 -5.15 -2.83 5.34
C GLU A 97 -6.00 -1.92 4.45
N LEU A 98 -7.29 -1.74 4.76
CA LEU A 98 -8.17 -0.88 3.98
C LEU A 98 -7.73 0.59 3.99
N GLN A 99 -7.21 1.10 5.11
CA GLN A 99 -6.66 2.45 5.11
C GLN A 99 -5.37 2.54 4.28
N ALA A 100 -4.53 1.50 4.27
CA ALA A 100 -3.35 1.46 3.40
C ALA A 100 -3.75 1.42 1.91
N ASP A 101 -4.82 0.70 1.55
CA ASP A 101 -5.42 0.73 0.20
C ASP A 101 -5.88 2.16 -0.16
N CYS A 102 -6.57 2.84 0.76
CA CYS A 102 -7.00 4.23 0.56
C CYS A 102 -5.81 5.20 0.39
N PHE A 103 -4.76 5.06 1.20
CA PHE A 103 -3.54 5.85 1.07
C PHE A 103 -2.84 5.62 -0.28
N ALA A 104 -2.80 4.37 -0.76
CA ALA A 104 -2.29 4.06 -2.10
C ALA A 104 -3.11 4.74 -3.19
N GLY A 105 -4.44 4.70 -3.06
CA GLY A 105 -5.38 5.40 -3.94
C GLY A 105 -5.12 6.90 -3.98
N ALA A 106 -5.10 7.56 -2.82
CA ALA A 106 -4.88 9.00 -2.70
C ALA A 106 -3.52 9.42 -3.29
N TYR A 107 -2.47 8.64 -3.02
CA TYR A 107 -1.16 8.85 -3.61
C TYR A 107 -1.20 8.79 -5.14
N ILE A 108 -1.76 7.73 -5.71
CA ILE A 108 -1.81 7.53 -7.17
C ILE A 108 -2.69 8.60 -7.82
N GLY A 109 -3.90 8.79 -7.31
CA GLY A 109 -4.88 9.74 -7.86
C GLY A 109 -4.36 11.17 -7.85
N ASP A 110 -3.76 11.62 -6.74
CA ASP A 110 -3.16 12.95 -6.67
C ASP A 110 -1.90 13.07 -7.55
N SER A 111 -1.08 12.03 -7.65
CA SER A 111 0.11 12.03 -8.51
C SER A 111 -0.26 12.17 -9.99
N ILE A 112 -1.39 11.57 -10.41
CA ILE A 112 -1.95 11.77 -11.75
C ILE A 112 -2.46 13.21 -11.91
N LYS A 113 -3.21 13.74 -10.93
CA LYS A 113 -3.75 15.12 -10.99
C LYS A 113 -2.66 16.17 -11.15
N VAL A 114 -1.48 15.97 -10.54
CA VAL A 114 -0.34 16.90 -10.64
C VAL A 114 0.64 16.58 -11.77
N GLY A 115 0.38 15.52 -12.55
CA GLY A 115 1.20 15.13 -13.70
C GLY A 115 2.51 14.42 -13.36
N ASP A 116 2.64 13.91 -12.13
CA ASP A 116 3.77 13.04 -11.74
C ASP A 116 3.60 11.61 -12.31
N PHE A 117 2.36 11.19 -12.57
CA PHE A 117 1.99 9.95 -13.26
C PHE A 117 1.06 10.22 -14.44
N THR A 118 1.15 9.36 -15.45
CA THR A 118 0.22 9.31 -16.58
C THR A 118 -0.48 7.97 -16.52
N LEU A 119 -1.81 8.00 -16.58
CA LEU A 119 -2.62 6.80 -16.68
C LEU A 119 -2.63 6.33 -18.14
N GLU A 120 -2.27 5.08 -18.38
CA GLU A 120 -2.39 4.42 -19.68
C GLU A 120 -3.76 3.74 -19.84
N ASP A 121 -4.11 3.43 -21.09
CA ASP A 121 -5.35 2.71 -21.40
C ASP A 121 -5.28 1.29 -20.83
N GLY A 122 -5.98 1.03 -19.73
CA GLY A 122 -6.04 -0.28 -19.08
C GLY A 122 -5.70 -0.24 -17.60
N ASP A 123 -4.88 0.72 -17.15
CA ASP A 123 -4.33 0.79 -15.79
C ASP A 123 -5.38 0.71 -14.67
N LEU A 124 -6.55 1.34 -14.85
CA LEU A 124 -7.62 1.27 -13.85
C LEU A 124 -8.22 -0.13 -13.73
N ASP A 125 -8.27 -0.89 -14.82
CA ASP A 125 -8.73 -2.26 -14.82
C ASP A 125 -7.63 -3.21 -14.30
N GLU A 126 -6.36 -2.89 -14.55
CA GLU A 126 -5.22 -3.55 -13.92
C GLU A 126 -5.26 -3.42 -12.40
N LEU A 127 -5.47 -2.19 -11.89
CA LEU A 127 -5.60 -1.90 -10.45
C LEU A 127 -6.75 -2.69 -9.82
N LYS A 128 -7.94 -2.70 -10.44
CA LYS A 128 -9.09 -3.48 -9.96
C LYS A 128 -8.80 -4.99 -9.94
N SER A 129 -8.22 -5.50 -11.02
CA SER A 129 -7.89 -6.93 -11.15
C SER A 129 -6.83 -7.34 -10.13
N GLY A 130 -5.86 -6.47 -9.87
CA GLY A 130 -4.84 -6.69 -8.87
C GLY A 130 -5.37 -6.64 -7.44
N LEU A 131 -6.19 -5.64 -7.09
CA LEU A 131 -6.88 -5.56 -5.80
C LEU A 131 -7.75 -6.80 -5.55
N PHE A 132 -8.41 -7.32 -6.59
CA PHE A 132 -9.12 -8.58 -6.51
C PHE A 132 -8.18 -9.77 -6.22
N SER A 133 -6.99 -9.79 -6.83
CA SER A 133 -6.03 -10.90 -6.68
C SER A 133 -5.39 -11.00 -5.29
N VAL A 134 -5.38 -9.91 -4.52
CA VAL A 134 -4.84 -9.85 -3.15
C VAL A 134 -5.94 -9.76 -2.08
N ALA A 135 -7.20 -9.96 -2.45
CA ALA A 135 -8.31 -9.98 -1.51
C ALA A 135 -8.39 -11.29 -0.73
N ASP A 136 -8.98 -11.24 0.45
CA ASP A 136 -9.30 -12.44 1.21
C ASP A 136 -10.35 -13.31 0.47
N PRO A 137 -10.31 -14.64 0.63
CA PRO A 137 -11.35 -15.53 0.11
C PRO A 137 -12.75 -15.17 0.64
N GLU A 138 -13.78 -15.49 -0.14
CA GLU A 138 -15.17 -15.29 0.30
C GLU A 138 -15.45 -16.01 1.62
N GLY A 139 -15.99 -15.27 2.59
CA GLY A 139 -16.33 -15.80 3.92
C GLY A 139 -15.18 -15.79 4.94
N GLU A 140 -14.00 -15.29 4.59
CA GLU A 140 -12.93 -15.05 5.56
C GLU A 140 -13.42 -14.08 6.65
N PRO A 141 -13.31 -14.43 7.95
CA PRO A 141 -13.79 -13.56 9.02
C PRO A 141 -12.96 -12.28 9.11
N TRP A 142 -13.62 -11.13 9.05
CA TRP A 142 -12.98 -9.79 9.14
C TRP A 142 -12.12 -9.58 10.40
N PHE A 143 -12.37 -10.32 11.48
CA PHE A 143 -11.64 -10.23 12.75
C PHE A 143 -10.44 -11.18 12.85
N LYS A 144 -10.18 -11.99 11.81
CA LYS A 144 -9.02 -12.88 11.77
C LYS A 144 -7.74 -12.04 11.67
N GLU A 145 -6.73 -12.44 12.44
CA GLU A 145 -5.40 -11.86 12.31
C GLU A 145 -4.86 -12.05 10.89
N GLY A 146 -4.49 -10.96 10.24
CA GLY A 146 -4.03 -10.95 8.85
C GLY A 146 -5.16 -10.96 7.82
N ALA A 147 -6.39 -10.67 8.21
CA ALA A 147 -7.45 -10.36 7.25
C ALA A 147 -7.13 -9.04 6.54
N HIS A 148 -7.18 -9.06 5.21
CA HIS A 148 -7.01 -7.92 4.31
C HIS A 148 -8.35 -7.27 3.91
N GLY A 149 -9.43 -8.04 3.95
CA GLY A 149 -10.74 -7.65 3.47
C GLY A 149 -11.09 -8.25 2.11
N SER A 150 -12.38 -8.20 1.79
CA SER A 150 -12.92 -8.68 0.51
C SER A 150 -12.48 -7.78 -0.65
N ALA A 151 -12.56 -8.31 -1.87
CA ALA A 151 -12.20 -7.56 -3.06
C ALA A 151 -13.02 -6.27 -3.21
N ALA A 152 -14.29 -6.28 -2.79
CA ALA A 152 -15.15 -5.10 -2.82
C ALA A 152 -14.70 -4.04 -1.80
N GLU A 153 -14.32 -4.44 -0.59
CA GLU A 153 -13.84 -3.52 0.45
C GLU A 153 -12.50 -2.89 0.04
N ARG A 154 -11.54 -3.70 -0.40
CA ARG A 154 -10.23 -3.24 -0.84
C ARG A 154 -10.32 -2.30 -2.04
N THR A 155 -11.13 -2.68 -3.04
CA THR A 155 -11.39 -1.85 -4.22
C THR A 155 -12.08 -0.54 -3.84
N GLY A 156 -13.09 -0.59 -2.98
CA GLY A 156 -13.79 0.59 -2.48
C GLY A 156 -12.83 1.56 -1.80
N ALA A 157 -12.05 1.08 -0.82
CA ALA A 157 -11.11 1.90 -0.09
C ALA A 157 -10.06 2.55 -1.00
N PHE A 158 -9.50 1.80 -1.95
CA PHE A 158 -8.58 2.35 -2.93
C PHE A 158 -9.21 3.47 -3.77
N PHE A 159 -10.42 3.25 -4.32
CA PHE A 159 -11.05 4.23 -5.19
C PHE A 159 -11.57 5.46 -4.41
N ASP A 160 -11.97 5.29 -3.15
CA ASP A 160 -12.29 6.40 -2.27
C ASP A 160 -11.10 7.37 -2.16
N GLY A 161 -9.90 6.84 -1.87
CA GLY A 161 -8.68 7.63 -1.85
C GLY A 161 -8.30 8.20 -3.23
N TYR A 162 -8.39 7.40 -4.29
CA TYR A 162 -8.06 7.82 -5.66
C TYR A 162 -8.89 9.03 -6.11
N GLU A 163 -10.19 9.01 -5.83
CA GLU A 163 -11.12 10.05 -6.25
C GLU A 163 -11.07 11.27 -5.31
N GLN A 164 -11.12 11.02 -4.00
CA GLN A 164 -11.36 12.03 -2.97
C GLN A 164 -10.10 12.43 -2.19
N SER A 165 -8.92 11.92 -2.57
CA SER A 165 -7.65 12.13 -1.85
C SER A 165 -7.76 11.68 -0.38
N LEU A 166 -6.90 12.21 0.48
CA LEU A 166 -6.75 11.77 1.87
C LEU A 166 -7.95 12.10 2.78
N ASP A 167 -8.88 12.94 2.32
CA ASP A 167 -10.11 13.27 3.07
C ASP A 167 -10.99 12.04 3.27
N ALA A 168 -10.89 11.03 2.39
CA ALA A 168 -11.63 9.77 2.51
C ALA A 168 -10.90 8.69 3.33
N CYS A 169 -9.66 8.92 3.75
CA CYS A 169 -8.79 7.87 4.32
C CYS A 169 -8.68 7.89 5.86
N ASP A 170 -9.69 8.42 6.57
CA ASP A 170 -9.73 8.45 8.04
C ASP A 170 -8.44 9.02 8.68
N MET A 171 -7.93 10.11 8.14
CA MET A 171 -6.72 10.76 8.67
C MET A 171 -6.96 11.32 10.09
N PRO A 172 -6.00 11.19 11.03
CA PRO A 172 -6.11 11.82 12.34
C PRO A 172 -6.27 13.33 12.22
N SER A 173 -7.06 13.96 13.09
CA SER A 173 -7.26 15.42 13.08
C SER A 173 -5.97 16.24 13.20
N THR A 174 -4.91 15.65 13.77
CA THR A 174 -3.57 16.23 13.85
C THR A 174 -2.82 16.31 12.51
N TYR A 175 -3.38 15.75 11.43
CA TYR A 175 -2.87 15.85 10.07
C TYR A 175 -3.04 17.24 9.46
N HIS A 176 -4.09 17.98 9.83
CA HIS A 176 -4.29 19.35 9.38
C HIS A 176 -3.44 20.30 10.25
N GLY A 177 -2.23 20.59 9.79
CA GLY A 177 -1.42 21.71 10.26
C GLY A 177 -1.84 23.03 9.65
#